data_AF-A0A3N4N6D7-F1
#
_entry.id   AF-A0A3N4N6D7-F1
#
_cell.length_a   1.000
_cell.length_b   1.000
_cell.length_c   1.000
_cell.angle_alpha   90.00
_cell.angle_beta   90.00
_cell.angle_gamma   90.00
#
_symmetry.space_group_name_H-M   'P 1'
#
loop_
_entity.id
_entity.type
_entity.pdbx_description
1 polymer ?
#
loop_
_entity_poly.entity_id
_entity_poly.type
_entity_poly.pdbx_seq_one_letter_code
_entity_poly.pdbx_strand_id
1 'polypeptide(L)'
;MNKLNALLLVAVFATGIAVVTVQNQSRLHFIALDKAQKQQIKLDQDYARLKLEQARLANHKLIKVAAEKQNLQPPTSRNTVMVERRK
;
A
#
# COMPACT_ATOMS: atom_id res chain seq x y z
N MET A 1 -62.20 -11.16 4.34
CA MET A 1 -61.39 -12.09 5.12
C MET A 1 -60.27 -12.72 4.26
N ASN A 2 -60.56 -13.48 3.19
CA ASN A 2 -59.50 -14.09 2.35
C ASN A 2 -58.50 -13.13 1.69
N LYS A 3 -58.94 -11.95 1.24
CA LYS A 3 -58.06 -10.98 0.54
C LYS A 3 -56.96 -10.42 1.45
N LEU A 4 -57.28 -10.18 2.74
CA LEU A 4 -56.33 -9.69 3.73
C LEU A 4 -55.27 -10.74 4.04
N ASN A 5 -55.68 -11.99 4.20
CA ASN A 5 -54.76 -13.10 4.46
C ASN A 5 -53.82 -13.34 3.27
N ALA A 6 -54.33 -13.26 2.03
CA ALA A 6 -53.50 -13.34 0.83
C ALA A 6 -52.47 -12.20 0.75
N LEU A 7 -52.88 -10.96 1.10
CA LEU A 7 -51.98 -9.81 1.15
C LEU A 7 -50.88 -10.00 2.19
N LEU A 8 -51.23 -10.45 3.40
CA LEU A 8 -50.28 -10.72 4.48
C LEU A 8 -49.29 -11.83 4.10
N LEU A 9 -49.75 -12.88 3.42
CA LEU A 9 -48.89 -13.96 2.94
C LEU A 9 -47.85 -13.43 1.94
N VAL A 10 -48.28 -12.65 0.95
CA VAL A 10 -47.37 -12.00 0.00
C VAL A 10 -46.38 -11.06 0.72
N ALA A 11 -46.84 -10.30 1.71
CA ALA A 11 -45.98 -9.41 2.48
C ALA A 11 -44.87 -10.17 3.23
N VAL A 12 -45.17 -11.32 3.82
CA VAL A 12 -44.20 -12.18 4.52
C VAL A 12 -43.18 -12.77 3.54
N PHE A 13 -43.63 -13.25 2.38
CA PHE A 13 -42.72 -13.74 1.35
C PHE A 13 -41.80 -12.63 0.82
N ALA A 14 -42.36 -11.45 0.56
CA ALA A 14 -41.62 -10.28 0.13
C ALA A 14 -40.56 -9.87 1.16
N THR A 15 -40.90 -9.86 2.46
CA THR A 15 -39.93 -9.57 3.53
C THR A 15 -38.86 -10.64 3.65
N GLY A 16 -39.20 -11.93 3.54
CA GLY A 16 -38.23 -13.01 3.55
C GLY A 16 -37.19 -12.88 2.42
N ILE A 17 -37.64 -12.59 1.20
CA ILE A 17 -36.75 -12.35 0.05
C ILE A 17 -35.91 -11.09 0.27
N ALA A 18 -36.54 -9.99 0.69
CA ALA A 18 -35.85 -8.71 0.92
C ALA A 18 -34.69 -8.85 1.93
N VAL A 19 -34.92 -9.51 3.06
CA VAL A 19 -33.88 -9.73 4.09
C VAL A 19 -32.68 -10.48 3.53
N VAL A 20 -32.91 -11.56 2.75
CA VAL A 20 -31.81 -12.33 2.14
C VAL A 20 -31.04 -11.48 1.15
N THR A 21 -31.72 -10.67 0.33
CA THR A 21 -31.06 -9.79 -0.63
C THR A 21 -30.21 -8.72 0.04
N VAL A 22 -30.72 -8.07 1.09
CA VAL A 22 -29.99 -7.06 1.87
C VAL A 22 -28.78 -7.68 2.57
N GLN A 23 -28.95 -8.88 3.15
CA GLN A 23 -27.84 -9.60 3.78
C GLN A 23 -26.73 -9.93 2.78
N ASN A 24 -27.09 -10.36 1.57
CA ASN A 24 -26.13 -10.66 0.52
C ASN A 24 -25.39 -9.40 0.04
N GLN A 25 -26.11 -8.31 -0.19
CA GLN A 25 -25.51 -7.02 -0.58
C GLN A 25 -24.56 -6.50 0.50
N SER A 26 -24.96 -6.57 1.78
CA SER A 26 -24.12 -6.18 2.91
C SER A 26 -22.81 -6.97 2.95
N ARG A 27 -22.87 -8.29 2.75
CA ARG A 27 -21.66 -9.14 2.64
C ARG A 27 -20.76 -8.72 1.48
N LEU A 28 -21.31 -8.44 0.30
CA LEU A 28 -20.53 -8.04 -0.87
C LEU A 28 -19.83 -6.69 -0.66
N HIS A 29 -20.54 -5.69 -0.12
CA HIS A 29 -19.94 -4.40 0.21
C HIS A 29 -18.82 -4.52 1.24
N PHE A 30 -19.03 -5.34 2.28
CA PHE A 30 -18.00 -5.60 3.28
C PHE A 30 -16.76 -6.28 2.68
N ILE A 31 -16.94 -7.29 1.82
CA ILE A 31 -15.82 -7.98 1.14
C ILE A 31 -15.04 -7.01 0.26
N ALA A 32 -15.74 -6.14 -0.49
CA ALA A 32 -15.07 -5.14 -1.33
C ALA A 32 -14.23 -4.17 -0.50
N LEU A 33 -14.77 -3.72 0.64
CA LEU A 33 -14.07 -2.83 1.56
C LEU A 33 -12.85 -3.53 2.20
N ASP A 34 -13.03 -4.74 2.73
CA ASP A 34 -11.96 -5.54 3.34
C ASP A 34 -10.82 -5.82 2.34
N LYS A 35 -11.16 -6.11 1.08
CA LYS A 35 -10.16 -6.29 0.01
C LYS A 35 -9.36 -5.02 -0.24
N ALA A 36 -10.01 -3.85 -0.30
CA ALA A 36 -9.33 -2.57 -0.49
C ALA A 36 -8.42 -2.23 0.70
N GLN A 37 -8.91 -2.44 1.94
CA GLN A 37 -8.12 -2.21 3.15
C GLN A 37 -6.89 -3.13 3.22
N LYS A 38 -7.04 -4.41 2.89
CA LYS A 38 -5.91 -5.35 2.82
C LYS A 38 -4.87 -4.92 1.78
N GLN A 39 -5.30 -4.42 0.63
CA GLN A 39 -4.40 -3.92 -0.40
C GLN A 39 -3.63 -2.69 0.10
N GLN A 40 -4.28 -1.77 0.80
CA GLN A 40 -3.64 -0.61 1.39
C GLN A 40 -2.57 -1.01 2.41
N ILE A 41 -2.90 -1.91 3.35
CA ILE A 41 -1.95 -2.41 4.36
C ILE A 41 -0.72 -3.05 3.70
N LYS A 42 -0.93 -3.84 2.64
CA LYS A 42 0.17 -4.46 1.90
C LYS A 42 1.08 -3.41 1.24
N LEU A 43 0.50 -2.40 0.60
CA LEU A 43 1.27 -1.33 -0.03
C LEU A 43 2.08 -0.53 1.00
N ASP A 44 1.51 -0.25 2.18
CA ASP A 44 2.21 0.46 3.25
C ASP A 44 3.42 -0.33 3.77
N GLN A 45 3.28 -1.66 3.90
CA GLN A 45 4.39 -2.54 4.27
C GLN A 45 5.49 -2.56 3.21
N ASP A 46 5.12 -2.70 1.93
CA ASP A 46 6.07 -2.70 0.83
C ASP A 46 6.81 -1.34 0.74
N TYR A 47 6.09 -0.24 0.95
CA TYR A 47 6.67 1.10 0.98
C TYR A 47 7.63 1.30 2.16
N ALA A 48 7.25 0.82 3.36
CA ALA A 48 8.14 0.86 4.52
C ALA A 48 9.43 0.07 4.27
N ARG A 49 9.33 -1.11 3.64
CA ARG A 49 10.50 -1.91 3.24
C ARG A 49 11.36 -1.15 2.23
N LEU A 50 10.76 -0.58 1.19
CA LEU A 50 11.49 0.19 0.19
C LEU A 50 12.22 1.38 0.80
N LYS A 51 11.59 2.07 1.76
CA LYS A 51 12.21 3.19 2.49
C LYS A 51 13.41 2.75 3.32
N LEU A 52 13.34 1.58 3.95
CA LEU A 52 14.49 0.98 4.65
C LEU A 52 15.61 0.60 3.67
N GLU A 53 15.27 0.03 2.52
CA GLU A 53 16.25 -0.28 1.46
C GLU A 53 16.90 0.99 0.91
N GLN A 54 16.13 2.07 0.69
CA GLN A 54 16.65 3.37 0.29
C GLN A 54 17.57 3.95 1.36
N ALA A 55 17.21 3.87 2.65
CA ALA A 55 18.08 4.28 3.75
C ALA A 55 19.37 3.44 3.82
N ARG A 56 19.32 2.16 3.43
CA ARG A 56 20.51 1.29 3.31
C ARG A 56 21.42 1.74 2.16
N LEU A 57 20.84 2.12 1.02
CA LEU A 57 21.58 2.58 -0.16
C LEU A 57 22.14 4.00 0.01
N ALA A 58 21.38 4.89 0.66
CA ALA A 58 21.81 6.24 1.01
C ALA A 58 22.83 6.24 2.17
N ASN A 59 22.98 5.13 2.88
CA ASN A 59 24.01 4.98 3.89
C ASN A 59 25.39 4.99 3.23
N HIS A 60 26.03 6.15 3.32
CA HIS A 60 27.41 6.48 2.93
C HIS A 60 28.47 5.42 3.35
N LYS A 61 28.13 4.54 4.30
CA LYS A 61 28.91 3.34 4.63
C LYS A 61 29.14 2.40 3.44
N LEU A 62 28.16 2.16 2.57
CA LEU A 62 28.37 1.28 1.41
C LEU A 62 29.36 1.87 0.41
N ILE A 63 29.31 3.19 0.20
CA ILE A 63 30.24 3.90 -0.68
C ILE A 63 31.64 3.88 -0.09
N LYS A 64 31.78 4.12 1.23
CA LYS A 64 33.08 4.02 1.93
C LYS A 64 33.67 2.61 1.88
N VAL A 65 32.86 1.58 2.11
CA VAL A 65 33.32 0.17 2.06
C VAL A 65 33.72 -0.25 0.65
N ALA A 66 32.97 0.18 -0.37
CA ALA A 66 33.35 -0.06 -1.77
C ALA A 66 34.64 0.69 -2.13
N ALA A 67 34.79 1.93 -1.69
CA ALA A 67 36.00 2.73 -1.89
C ALA A 67 37.23 2.11 -1.20
N GLU A 68 37.10 1.66 0.05
CA GLU A 68 38.14 0.93 0.77
C GLU A 68 38.52 -0.38 0.06
N LYS A 69 37.55 -1.17 -0.41
CA LYS A 69 37.83 -2.39 -1.20
C LYS A 69 38.55 -2.11 -2.51
N GLN A 70 38.34 -0.95 -3.12
CA GLN A 70 39.02 -0.54 -4.34
C GLN A 70 40.34 0.22 -4.09
N ASN A 71 40.81 0.33 -2.83
CA ASN A 71 41.97 1.15 -2.44
C ASN A 71 41.86 2.62 -2.90
N LEU A 72 40.63 3.14 -3.01
CA LEU A 72 40.40 4.54 -3.38
C LEU A 72 40.71 5.43 -2.18
N GLN A 73 41.66 6.35 -2.37
CA GLN A 73 42.02 7.33 -1.36
C GLN A 73 41.19 8.61 -1.55
N PRO A 74 40.70 9.23 -0.45
CA PRO A 74 40.01 10.51 -0.55
C PRO A 74 40.95 11.58 -1.12
N PRO A 75 40.45 12.50 -1.96
CA PRO A 75 41.27 13.52 -2.59
C PRO A 75 41.85 14.46 -1.53
N THR A 76 43.17 14.46 -1.40
CA THR A 76 43.92 15.36 -0.52
C THR A 76 44.02 16.75 -1.15
N SER A 77 44.19 17.80 -0.34
CA SER A 77 44.34 19.20 -0.77
C SER A 77 45.46 19.40 -1.82
N ARG A 78 46.45 18.49 -1.86
CA ARG A 78 47.55 18.49 -2.83
C ARG A 78 47.15 17.97 -4.23
N ASN A 79 46.09 17.18 -4.33
CA ASN A 79 45.60 16.58 -5.58
C ASN A 79 44.31 17.25 -6.09
N THR A 80 43.86 18.32 -5.44
CA THR A 80 42.66 19.06 -5.82
C THR A 80 43.08 20.34 -6.55
N VAL A 81 42.82 20.41 -7.85
CA VAL A 81 43.10 21.60 -8.67
C VAL A 81 41.79 22.35 -8.89
N MET A 82 41.74 23.62 -8.53
CA MET A 82 40.58 24.47 -8.76
C MET A 82 40.54 24.87 -10.24
N VAL A 83 39.56 24.36 -10.98
CA VAL A 83 39.38 24.72 -12.39
C VAL A 83 38.43 25.91 -12.46
N GLU A 84 38.97 27.10 -12.69
CA GLU A 84 38.16 28.31 -12.87
C GLU A 84 37.48 28.25 -14.24
N ARG A 85 36.14 28.22 -14.23
CA ARG A 85 35.35 28.26 -15.47
C ARG A 85 35.51 29.65 -16.08
N ARG A 86 36.33 29.77 -17.12
CA ARG A 86 36.39 31.00 -17.94
C ARG A 86 34.98 31.30 -18.47
N LYS A 87 34.55 32.55 -18.22
CA LYS A 87 33.34 33.15 -18.79
C LYS A 87 33.41 33.20 -20.31
#